data_AF-A0A950S5W1-F1
#
_entry.id   AF-A0A950S5W1-F1
#
_cell.length_a   1.000
_cell.length_b   1.000
_cell.length_c   1.000
_cell.angle_alpha   90.00
_cell.angle_beta   90.00
_cell.angle_gamma   90.00
#
_symmetry.space_group_name_H-M   'P 1'
#
loop_
_entity.id
_entity.type
_entity.pdbx_description
1 polymer ?
#
loop_
_entity_poly.entity_id
_entity_poly.type
_entity_poly.pdbx_seq_one_letter_code
_entity_poly.pdbx_strand_id
1 'polypeptide(L)'
;MSSVSCIELIAFLDAYVDDELDSETRGDFDRHLLVCPSCRAYLATYKETIDLARGAAEREEDLAHDAPPELIEAVLTSKSRRPKS
;
A
#
# COMPACT_ATOMS: atom_id res chain seq x y z
N MET A 1 -25.33 -7.95 -13.36
CA MET A 1 -24.59 -8.01 -12.09
C MET A 1 -23.20 -7.50 -12.38
N SER A 2 -22.88 -6.28 -11.96
CA SER A 2 -21.54 -5.74 -12.14
C SER A 2 -20.62 -6.39 -11.12
N SER A 3 -19.61 -7.12 -11.61
CA SER A 3 -18.56 -7.67 -10.75
C SER A 3 -17.63 -6.54 -10.33
N VAL A 4 -17.48 -6.32 -9.02
CA VAL A 4 -16.43 -5.46 -8.50
C VAL A 4 -15.09 -6.13 -8.80
N SER A 5 -14.19 -5.42 -9.48
CA SER A 5 -12.84 -5.88 -9.71
C SER A 5 -12.02 -5.84 -8.41
N CYS A 6 -10.91 -6.59 -8.37
CA CYS A 6 -9.99 -6.53 -7.23
C CYS A 6 -9.47 -5.11 -6.99
N ILE A 7 -9.24 -4.34 -8.06
CA ILE A 7 -8.72 -2.96 -7.97
C ILE A 7 -9.75 -2.05 -7.32
N GLU A 8 -11.01 -2.11 -7.75
CA GLU A 8 -12.09 -1.29 -7.18
C GLU A 8 -12.33 -1.63 -5.71
N LEU A 9 -12.28 -2.91 -5.34
CA LEU A 9 -12.42 -3.32 -3.95
C LEU A 9 -11.27 -2.79 -3.08
N ILE A 10 -10.03 -2.91 -3.55
CA ILE A 10 -8.85 -2.45 -2.80
C ILE A 10 -8.92 -0.92 -2.63
N ALA A 11 -9.21 -0.18 -3.70
CA ALA A 11 -9.35 1.27 -3.64
C ALA A 11 -10.43 1.72 -2.64
N PHE A 12 -11.55 1.00 -2.57
CA PHE A 12 -12.59 1.26 -1.58
C PHE A 12 -12.09 1.04 -0.14
N LEU A 13 -11.37 -0.05 0.11
CA LEU A 13 -10.85 -0.36 1.45
C LEU A 13 -9.76 0.63 1.88
N ASP A 14 -8.94 1.08 0.93
CA ASP A 14 -7.94 2.12 1.14
C ASP A 14 -8.60 3.43 1.61
N ALA A 15 -9.57 3.92 0.84
CA ALA A 15 -10.35 5.12 1.20
C ALA A 15 -11.12 4.96 2.52
N TYR A 16 -11.58 3.75 2.84
CA TYR A 16 -12.19 3.49 4.15
C TYR A 16 -11.19 3.64 5.30
N VAL A 17 -9.98 3.09 5.15
CA VAL A 17 -8.91 3.14 6.15
C VAL A 17 -8.39 4.57 6.35
N ASP A 18 -8.26 5.34 5.28
CA ASP A 18 -7.72 6.70 5.30
C ASP A 18 -8.76 7.79 5.64
N ASP A 19 -9.95 7.38 6.07
CA ASP A 19 -11.08 8.27 6.40
C ASP A 19 -11.63 9.12 5.24
N GLU A 20 -11.45 8.68 3.98
CA GLU A 20 -11.75 9.46 2.77
C GLU A 20 -13.13 9.19 2.15
N LEU A 21 -13.83 8.14 2.60
CA LEU A 21 -15.21 7.88 2.18
C LEU A 21 -16.18 8.96 2.69
N ASP A 22 -17.21 9.25 1.90
CA ASP A 22 -18.34 10.06 2.36
C ASP A 22 -19.07 9.36 3.53
N SER A 23 -19.78 10.17 4.32
CA SER A 23 -20.41 9.70 5.58
C SER A 23 -21.46 8.61 5.37
N GLU A 24 -22.18 8.64 4.25
CA GLU A 24 -23.22 7.66 3.96
C GLU A 24 -22.58 6.31 3.64
N THR A 25 -21.63 6.30 2.69
CA THR A 25 -20.90 5.09 2.29
C THR A 25 -20.12 4.48 3.46
N ARG A 26 -19.46 5.31 4.27
CA ARG A 26 -18.76 4.85 5.49
C ARG A 26 -19.72 4.17 6.46
N GLY A 27 -20.86 4.82 6.76
CA GLY A 27 -21.85 4.29 7.69
C GLY A 27 -22.44 2.94 7.24
N ASP A 28 -22.64 2.77 5.94
CA ASP A 28 -23.10 1.50 5.38
C ASP A 28 -22.05 0.39 5.51
N PHE A 29 -20.78 0.70 5.27
CA PHE A 29 -19.71 -0.28 5.46
C PHE A 29 -19.47 -0.62 6.93
N ASP A 30 -19.52 0.36 7.83
CA ASP A 30 -19.45 0.14 9.27
C ASP A 30 -20.55 -0.83 9.73
N ARG A 31 -21.78 -0.62 9.26
CA ARG A 31 -22.90 -1.52 9.53
C ARG A 31 -22.65 -2.93 8.99
N HIS A 32 -22.05 -3.06 7.82
CA HIS A 32 -21.65 -4.36 7.27
C HIS A 32 -20.60 -5.05 8.16
N LEU A 33 -19.60 -4.32 8.65
CA LEU A 33 -18.56 -4.85 9.53
C LEU A 33 -19.14 -5.35 10.87
N LEU A 34 -20.26 -4.80 11.36
CA LEU A 34 -20.93 -5.32 12.55
C LEU A 34 -21.48 -6.75 12.34
N VAL A 35 -22.00 -7.05 11.15
CA VAL A 35 -22.71 -8.31 10.87
C VAL A 35 -21.86 -9.35 10.14
N CYS A 36 -20.71 -8.98 9.59
CA CYS A 36 -19.90 -9.84 8.72
C CYS A 36 -18.50 -10.11 9.29
N PRO A 37 -18.29 -11.25 9.98
CA PRO A 37 -16.98 -11.61 10.54
C PRO A 37 -15.87 -11.77 9.49
N SER A 38 -16.18 -12.27 8.29
CA SER A 38 -15.19 -12.46 7.22
C SER A 38 -14.64 -11.14 6.71
N CYS A 39 -15.49 -10.12 6.57
CA CYS A 39 -15.04 -8.78 6.15
C CYS A 39 -14.22 -8.10 7.24
N ARG A 40 -14.54 -8.30 8.52
CA ARG A 40 -13.67 -7.85 9.62
C ARG A 40 -12.29 -8.50 9.58
N ALA A 41 -12.23 -9.82 9.37
CA ALA A 41 -10.97 -10.56 9.27
C ALA A 41 -10.15 -10.07 8.06
N TYR A 42 -10.80 -9.90 6.90
CA TYR A 42 -10.15 -9.40 5.69
C TYR A 42 -9.58 -7.99 5.90
N LEU A 43 -10.38 -7.07 6.46
CA LEU A 43 -9.94 -5.71 6.75
C LEU A 43 -8.76 -5.68 7.74
N ALA A 44 -8.72 -6.58 8.72
CA ALA A 44 -7.60 -6.70 9.64
C ALA A 44 -6.30 -7.09 8.90
N THR A 45 -6.35 -8.10 8.03
CA THR A 45 -5.20 -8.50 7.20
C THR A 45 -4.79 -7.41 6.22
N TYR A 46 -5.74 -6.67 5.65
CA TYR A 46 -5.45 -5.54 4.78
C TYR A 46 -4.65 -4.45 5.52
N LYS A 47 -5.09 -4.07 6.72
CA LYS A 47 -4.38 -3.10 7.59
C LYS A 47 -2.98 -3.59 7.96
N GLU A 48 -2.84 -4.85 8.34
CA GLU A 48 -1.53 -5.46 8.63
C GLU A 48 -0.59 -5.41 7.42
N THR A 49 -1.12 -5.66 6.22
CA THR A 49 -0.34 -5.57 4.97
C THR A 49 0.18 -4.14 4.74
N ILE A 50 -0.65 -3.13 5.00
CA ILE A 50 -0.25 -1.72 4.92
C ILE A 50 0.86 -1.41 5.92
N ASP A 51 0.72 -1.85 7.17
CA ASP A 51 1.72 -1.59 8.23
C ASP A 51 3.06 -2.26 7.90
N LEU A 52 3.04 -3.50 7.40
CA LEU A 52 4.24 -4.21 6.96
C LEU A 52 4.92 -3.50 5.78
N ALA A 53 4.13 -3.00 4.81
CA ALA A 53 4.64 -2.26 3.67
C ALA A 53 5.27 -0.92 4.07
N ARG A 54 4.60 -0.14 4.95
CA ARG A 54 5.17 1.10 5.49
C ARG A 54 6.48 0.85 6.22
N GLY A 55 6.50 -0.13 7.12
CA GLY A 55 7.72 -0.47 7.85
C GLY A 55 8.85 -0.99 6.95
N ALA A 56 8.54 -1.59 5.79
CA ALA A 56 9.54 -1.95 4.79
C ALA A 56 10.12 -0.72 4.09
N ALA A 57 9.28 0.23 3.70
CA ALA A 57 9.70 1.48 3.07
C ALA A 57 10.58 2.33 4.01
N GLU A 58 10.20 2.46 5.27
CA GLU A 58 10.99 3.18 6.29
C GLU A 58 12.40 2.57 6.44
N ARG A 59 12.49 1.24 6.47
CA ARG A 59 13.79 0.55 6.50
C ARG A 59 14.63 0.77 5.24
N GLU A 60 14.01 0.92 4.07
CA GLU A 60 14.74 1.26 2.84
C GLU A 60 15.29 2.69 2.87
N GLU A 61 14.54 3.65 3.43
CA GLU A 61 15.03 5.02 3.61
C GLU A 61 16.25 5.08 4.54
N ASP A 62 16.24 4.31 5.64
CA ASP A 62 17.40 4.16 6.52
C ASP A 62 18.62 3.62 5.75
N LEU A 63 18.43 2.59 4.91
CA LEU A 63 19.50 1.99 4.10
C LEU A 63 20.02 2.92 3.00
N ALA A 64 19.17 3.78 2.45
CA ALA A 64 19.54 4.75 1.43
C ALA A 64 20.46 5.86 1.99
N HIS A 65 20.37 6.14 3.29
CA HIS A 65 21.20 7.15 3.95
C HIS A 65 22.65 6.69 4.23
N ASP A 66 22.90 5.37 4.20
CA ASP A 66 24.17 4.75 4.60
C ASP A 66 25.04 4.25 3.43
N ALA A 67 24.61 4.44 2.18
CA ALA A 67 25.38 3.98 1.02
C ALA A 67 26.67 4.81 0.83
N PRO A 68 27.86 4.20 0.73
CA PRO A 68 29.10 4.92 0.47
C PRO A 68 29.03 5.69 -0.86
N PRO A 69 29.48 6.96 -0.92
CA PRO A 69 29.42 7.78 -2.13
C PRO A 69 30.05 7.12 -3.35
N GLU A 70 31.13 6.37 -3.16
CA GLU A 70 31.84 5.65 -4.22
C GLU A 70 30.97 4.56 -4.85
N LEU A 71 30.11 3.93 -4.05
CA LEU A 71 29.20 2.88 -4.50
C LEU A 71 28.02 3.46 -5.28
N ILE A 72 27.50 4.60 -4.83
CA ILE A 72 26.48 5.38 -5.55
C ILE A 72 27.00 5.80 -6.93
N GLU A 73 28.21 6.39 -6.97
CA GLU A 73 28.84 6.84 -8.21
C GLU A 73 29.07 5.69 -9.20
N ALA A 74 29.55 4.54 -8.71
CA ALA A 74 29.76 3.34 -9.54
C ALA A 74 28.44 2.84 -10.17
N VAL A 75 27.35 2.79 -9.39
CA VAL A 75 26.02 2.37 -9.88
C VAL A 75 25.46 3.36 -10.91
N LEU A 76 25.49 4.65 -10.62
CA LEU A 76 25.02 5.69 -11.54
C LEU A 76 25.79 5.66 -12.85
N THR A 77 27.12 5.53 -12.79
CA THR A 77 27.98 5.39 -13.97
C THR A 77 27.63 4.14 -14.79
N SER A 78 27.35 3.01 -14.13
CA SER A 78 26.94 1.78 -14.82
C SER A 78 25.56 1.89 -15.48
N LYS A 79 24.59 2.56 -14.83
CA LYS A 79 23.25 2.78 -15.40
C LYS A 79 23.30 3.69 -16.63
N SER A 80 24.11 4.74 -16.60
CA SER A 80 24.33 5.66 -17.72
C SER A 80 25.09 5.03 -18.90
N ARG A 81 25.83 3.95 -18.66
CA ARG A 81 26.55 3.17 -19.68
C ARG A 81 25.70 2.08 -20.33
N ARG A 82 24.47 1.84 -19.89
CA ARG A 82 23.57 0.85 -20.51
C ARG A 82 23.06 1.46 -21.84
N PRO A 83 23.49 0.99 -23.02
CA PRO A 83 22.90 1.47 -24.27
C PRO A 83 21.41 1.11 -24.27
N LYS A 84 20.57 2.06 -24.71
CA LYS A 84 19.16 1.81 -25.00
C LYS A 84 19.11 0.71 -26.06
N SER A 85 18.69 -0.49 -25.67
CA SER A 85 18.25 -1.53 -26.60
C SER A 85 16.79 -1.33 -26.96
#